data_AF-A0A091C859-F1
#
_entry.id   AF-A0A091C859-F1
#
_cell.length_a   1.000
_cell.length_b   1.000
_cell.length_c   1.000
_cell.angle_alpha   90.00
_cell.angle_beta   90.00
_cell.angle_gamma   90.00
#
_symmetry.space_group_name_H-M   'P 1'
#
loop_
_entity.id
_entity.type
_entity.pdbx_description
1 polymer ?
#
loop_
_entity_poly.entity_id
_entity_poly.type
_entity_poly.pdbx_seq_one_letter_code
_entity_poly.pdbx_strand_id
1 'polypeptide(L)' 'MPTTSLPNRLNELNKDTTYYILSHSGRRSEIIAEFLNNHGFQAIHVIGGMKALKEAAA' A
#
# COMPACT_ATOMS: atom_id res chain seq x y z
N MET A 1 0.02 -0.48 -9.22
CA MET A 1 -1.40 -0.19 -9.48
C MET A 1 -1.65 1.30 -9.30
N PRO A 2 -2.37 2.00 -10.20
CA PRO A 2 -2.67 3.42 -10.04
C PRO A 2 -3.65 3.66 -8.88
N THR A 3 -3.35 4.65 -8.03
CA THR A 3 -4.16 5.02 -6.86
C THR A 3 -5.61 5.34 -7.20
N THR A 4 -5.84 5.99 -8.34
CA THR A 4 -7.17 6.39 -8.83
C THR A 4 -8.06 5.21 -9.24
N SER A 5 -7.47 4.07 -9.56
CA SER A 5 -8.20 2.86 -9.98
C SER A 5 -8.49 1.88 -8.85
N LEU A 6 -7.84 2.06 -7.69
CA LEU A 6 -7.94 1.14 -6.55
C LEU A 6 -9.37 1.02 -5.99
N PRO A 7 -10.13 2.12 -5.78
CA PRO A 7 -11.48 2.01 -5.19
C PRO A 7 -12.43 1.16 -6.02
N ASN A 8 -12.29 1.19 -7.36
CA ASN A 8 -13.14 0.45 -8.28
C ASN A 8 -12.72 -1.03 -8.44
N ARG A 9 -11.58 -1.43 -7.87
CA ARG A 9 -10.98 -2.76 -8.00
C ARG A 9 -10.75 -3.44 -6.66
N LEU A 10 -11.36 -2.93 -5.59
CA LEU A 10 -11.29 -3.54 -4.26
C LEU A 10 -11.77 -5.00 -4.26
N ASN A 11 -12.72 -5.32 -5.14
CA ASN A 11 -13.34 -6.63 -5.29
C ASN A 11 -12.35 -7.69 -5.82
N GLU A 12 -11.24 -7.25 -6.44
CA GLU A 12 -10.18 -8.13 -6.94
C GLU A 12 -9.14 -8.46 -5.86
N LEU A 13 -9.22 -7.79 -4.71
CA LEU A 13 -8.30 -7.99 -3.59
C LEU A 13 -8.89 -9.03 -2.63
N ASN A 14 -8.01 -9.86 -2.07
CA ASN A 14 -8.36 -10.84 -1.06
C ASN A 14 -8.07 -10.27 0.34
N LYS A 15 -9.06 -10.28 1.24
CA LYS A 15 -8.93 -9.74 2.61
C LYS A 15 -7.99 -10.55 3.50
N ASP A 16 -7.79 -11.83 3.20
CA ASP A 16 -6.84 -12.70 3.91
C ASP A 16 -5.37 -12.44 3.52
N THR A 17 -5.14 -11.63 2.49
CA THR A 17 -3.79 -11.29 2.04
C THR A 17 -3.31 -9.99 2.68
N THR A 18 -2.07 -10.00 3.17
CA THR A 18 -1.38 -8.78 3.60
C THR A 18 -0.81 -8.02 2.40
N TYR A 19 -1.29 -6.80 2.18
CA TYR A 19 -0.85 -5.91 1.11
C TYR A 19 0.20 -4.91 1.61
N TYR A 20 1.40 -5.00 1.07
CA TYR A 20 2.46 -4.02 1.33
C TYR A 20 2.38 -2.88 0.32
N ILE A 21 2.06 -1.68 0.78
CA ILE A 21 1.92 -0.52 -0.10
C ILE A 21 3.19 0.31 -0.05
N LEU A 22 3.82 0.42 -1.21
CA LEU A 22 5.02 1.20 -1.42
C LEU A 22 4.75 2.33 -2.41
N SER A 23 5.28 3.51 -2.09
CA SER A 23 5.34 4.64 -3.02
C SER A 23 6.76 5.18 -3.09
N HIS A 24 7.02 6.12 -4.00
CA HIS A 24 8.38 6.63 -4.20
C HIS A 24 8.97 7.27 -2.93
N SER A 25 8.18 8.05 -2.19
CA SER A 25 8.59 8.79 -0.98
C SER A 25 7.84 8.42 0.30
N GLY A 26 6.90 7.47 0.24
CA GLY A 26 6.14 6.99 1.40
C GLY A 26 4.78 7.69 1.61
N ARG A 27 4.66 9.00 1.37
CA ARG A 27 3.44 9.77 1.69
C ARG A 27 2.16 9.28 1.00
N ARG A 28 2.24 8.83 -0.26
CA ARG A 28 1.07 8.32 -0.99
C ARG A 28 0.67 6.91 -0.54
N SER A 29 1.65 6.11 -0.12
CA SER A 29 1.38 4.74 0.33
C SER A 29 0.70 4.71 1.70
N GLU A 30 0.93 5.71 2.56
CA GLU A 30 0.25 5.87 3.84
C GLU A 30 -1.27 6.01 3.64
N ILE A 31 -1.68 6.99 2.84
CA ILE A 31 -3.10 7.27 2.53
C ILE A 31 -3.81 6.03 1.98
N ILE A 32 -3.13 5.28 1.10
CA ILE A 32 -3.72 4.09 0.48
C ILE A 32 -3.81 2.94 1.48
N ALA A 33 -2.81 2.76 2.34
CA ALA A 33 -2.84 1.70 3.35
C ALA A 33 -3.98 1.95 4.34
N GLU A 34 -4.13 3.20 4.77
CA GLU A 34 -5.23 3.62 5.63
C GLU A 34 -6.60 3.41 4.97
N PHE A 35 -6.72 3.76 3.67
CA PHE A 35 -7.92 3.48 2.89
C PHE A 35 -8.26 1.98 2.85
N LEU A 36 -7.29 1.12 2.53
CA LEU A 36 -7.52 -0.33 2.49
C LEU A 36 -7.84 -0.91 3.87
N ASN A 37 -7.18 -0.44 4.93
CA ASN A 37 -7.45 -0.85 6.31
C ASN A 37 -8.89 -0.47 6.73
N ASN A 38 -9.36 0.72 6.36
CA ASN A 38 -10.75 1.14 6.61
C ASN A 38 -11.78 0.27 5.87
N HIS A 39 -11.39 -0.33 4.75
CA HIS A 39 -12.23 -1.29 4.00
C HIS A 39 -12.10 -2.75 4.50
N GLY A 40 -11.34 -2.99 5.58
CA GLY A 40 -11.16 -4.30 6.20
C GLY A 40 -10.13 -5.19 5.50
N PHE A 41 -9.23 -4.60 4.71
CA PHE A 41 -8.06 -5.31 4.19
C PHE A 41 -6.87 -5.14 5.13
N GLN A 42 -5.93 -6.07 5.09
CA GLN A 42 -4.67 -5.93 5.82
C GLN A 42 -3.65 -5.18 4.95
N ALA A 43 -3.53 -3.87 5.12
CA ALA A 43 -2.61 -3.04 4.34
C ALA A 43 -1.51 -2.42 5.21
N ILE A 44 -0.25 -2.69 4.88
CA ILE A 44 0.93 -2.21 5.58
C ILE A 44 1.62 -1.15 4.75
N HIS A 45 1.71 0.06 5.29
CA HIS A 45 2.50 1.14 4.71
C HIS A 45 3.98 0.92 5.03
N VAL A 46 4.83 0.87 3.99
CA VAL A 46 6.29 0.82 4.17
C VAL A 46 6.85 2.24 4.25
N ILE A 47 7.29 2.62 5.45
CA ILE A 47 7.90 3.93 5.76
C ILE A 47 9.17 4.12 4.93
N GLY A 48 9.35 5.32 4.36
CA GLY A 48 10.50 5.66 3.51
C GLY A 48 10.42 5.13 2.08
N GLY A 49 9.36 4.37 1.75
CA GLY A 49 9.03 3.97 0.39
C GLY A 49 10.12 3.16 -0.32
N MET A 50 10.20 3.30 -1.63
CA MET A 50 11.18 2.57 -2.45
C MET A 50 12.63 2.90 -2.09
N LYS A 51 12.88 4.09 -1.55
CA LYS A 51 14.22 4.54 -1.17
C LYS A 51 14.71 3.78 0.08
N ALA A 52 13.88 3.72 1.12
CA ALA A 52 14.21 2.96 2.33
C ALA A 52 14.29 1.46 2.06
N LEU A 53 13.43 0.92 1.16
CA LEU A 53 13.53 -0.49 0.75
C LEU A 53 14.88 -0.78 0.07
N LYS A 54 15.34 0.12 -0.80
CA LYS A 54 16.62 -0.03 -1.50
C LYS A 54 17.82 0.11 -0.57
N GLU A 55 17.73 0.97 0.44
CA GLU A 55 18.77 1.13 1.48
C GLU A 55 18.82 -0.08 2.44
N ALA A 56 17.67 -0.69 2.77
CA ALA A 56 17.61 -1.88 3.62
C ALA A 56 18.02 -3.18 2.91
N ALA A 57 17.98 -3.21 1.58
CA ALA A 57 18.36 -4.37 0.77
C ALA A 57 19.84 -4.35 0.29
N ALA A 58 20.60 -3.33 0.69
CA ALA A 58 22.02 -3.17 0.41
C ALA A 58 22.88 -3.63 1.59
#